data_AF-A0A5N3W6M5-F1
#
_entry.id   AF-A0A5N3W6M5-F1
#
_cell.length_a   1.000
_cell.length_b   1.000
_cell.length_c   1.000
_cell.angle_alpha   90.00
_cell.angle_beta   90.00
_cell.angle_gamma   90.00
#
_symmetry.space_group_name_H-M   'P 1'
#
loop_
_entity.id
_entity.type
_entity.pdbx_description
1 polymer ?
#
loop_
_entity_poly.entity_id
_entity_poly.type
_entity_poly.pdbx_seq_one_letter_code
_entity_poly.pdbx_strand_id
1 'polypeptide(L)'
;MDEGGAPLLPDSLVYQIFLSLGPADVLAAGLVCRQWQAVSRDEFLWREQFYRYYQVARDVPRHPAATSWLEEFRRLYDAVPCVEVQTLREHSDQVLHLSFSHSGGQFASCSKDCTVKIWSNDLSISLIHSADMRPYNWSYTQFSQFNQDDSLLLASGVFLGPHNSSSGEIAVISLDTFALLSRVRNKPYDVFGCWLTDTSLISGNLHRIGDITSCSVLWLNNAFQDVESENVNVVKRLFKIQNLNASTIRTVMVADCSRFDSPDLLLDAGTPGTDSSRIFDLGGDAEDEESDPGPARTKGLRRLLDGLLEGRAQPLLPESTLETKVAELLAQGHTKPPEQGRAAAGNKLLIFTTGSLTYSPHQIGIKQILPHQMTTAGPVLGEGRGSDAFFDALDHVIDVHGHIIGMGLSPDNRYLYVNSRAWPSGSVVADPMQPPPIAEEIDLLVFDLKTMREVKRALRAHRAYTPNDECFFIFLDVSRDFVASGAEDRHGYIWDRHYNICLAKLRHQDVVNSVVFSPQEQELLLTASDDATIKAWRSPRTVRVLQAPRPRPRPRPFFSWFASQKR
;
A
#
# COMPACT_ATOMS: atom_id res chain seq x y z
N MET A 1 11.71 -1.76 67.66
CA MET A 1 10.95 -2.88 68.24
C MET A 1 10.28 -3.57 67.08
N ASP A 2 10.93 -4.60 66.55
CA ASP A 2 10.25 -5.61 65.72
C ASP A 2 9.24 -6.33 66.62
N GLU A 3 8.05 -6.62 66.08
CA GLU A 3 7.37 -7.92 66.17
C GLU A 3 5.92 -7.80 65.65
N GLY A 4 5.66 -8.42 64.49
CA GLY A 4 4.30 -8.57 63.94
C GLY A 4 4.19 -8.55 62.41
N GLY A 5 5.27 -8.37 61.66
CA GLY A 5 5.23 -8.45 60.19
C GLY A 5 5.13 -9.90 59.75
N ALA A 6 3.98 -10.31 59.18
CA ALA A 6 3.84 -11.60 58.51
C ALA A 6 5.04 -11.86 57.57
N PRO A 7 5.53 -13.11 57.45
CA PRO A 7 6.63 -13.40 56.55
C PRO A 7 6.21 -13.03 55.12
N LEU A 8 6.77 -11.93 54.61
CA LEU A 8 6.61 -11.55 53.22
C LEU A 8 7.28 -12.64 52.39
N LEU A 9 6.51 -13.25 51.47
CA LEU A 9 7.06 -14.20 50.50
C LEU A 9 8.28 -13.56 49.82
N PRO A 10 9.38 -14.29 49.62
CA PRO A 10 10.49 -13.82 48.80
C PRO A 10 10.02 -13.34 47.42
N ASP A 11 10.67 -12.31 46.87
CA ASP A 11 10.33 -11.73 45.56
C ASP A 11 10.29 -12.79 44.46
N SER A 12 11.15 -13.82 44.54
CA SER A 12 11.17 -14.95 43.61
C SER A 12 9.90 -15.80 43.63
N LEU A 13 9.28 -15.99 44.81
CA LEU A 13 8.01 -16.70 44.94
C LEU A 13 6.84 -15.83 44.47
N VAL A 14 6.85 -14.53 44.79
CA VAL A 14 5.86 -13.59 44.27
C VAL A 14 5.91 -13.53 42.74
N TYR A 15 7.13 -13.51 42.17
CA TYR A 15 7.35 -13.57 40.72
C TYR A 15 6.79 -14.86 40.10
N GLN A 16 7.04 -16.03 40.70
CA GLN A 16 6.48 -17.29 40.23
C GLN A 16 4.94 -17.31 40.29
N ILE A 17 4.35 -16.76 41.35
CA ILE A 17 2.90 -16.60 41.45
C ILE A 17 2.41 -15.69 40.32
N PHE A 18 3.04 -14.53 40.09
CA PHE A 18 2.63 -13.58 39.06
C PHE A 18 2.80 -14.12 37.63
N LEU A 19 3.77 -15.01 37.38
CA LEU A 19 3.87 -15.71 36.09
C LEU A 19 2.64 -16.59 35.81
N SER A 20 1.97 -17.11 36.85
CA SER A 20 0.75 -17.91 36.67
C SER A 20 -0.52 -17.08 36.45
N LEU A 21 -0.48 -15.77 36.75
CA LEU A 21 -1.60 -14.85 36.63
C LEU A 21 -1.68 -14.21 35.25
N GLY A 22 -2.86 -13.70 34.89
CA GLY A 22 -3.05 -12.89 33.67
C GLY A 22 -2.51 -11.45 33.85
N PRO A 23 -2.25 -10.72 32.74
CA PRO A 23 -1.68 -9.36 32.80
C PRO A 23 -2.48 -8.38 33.66
N ALA A 24 -3.82 -8.43 33.60
CA ALA A 24 -4.69 -7.58 34.38
C ALA A 24 -4.59 -7.89 35.89
N ASP A 25 -4.54 -9.18 36.25
CA ASP A 25 -4.42 -9.62 37.64
C ASP A 25 -3.07 -9.27 38.25
N VAL A 26 -1.98 -9.39 37.47
CA VAL A 26 -0.64 -8.95 37.87
C VAL A 26 -0.64 -7.47 38.23
N LEU A 27 -1.24 -6.62 37.37
CA LEU A 27 -1.33 -5.20 37.62
C LEU A 27 -2.22 -4.88 38.83
N ALA A 28 -3.34 -5.58 39.00
CA ALA A 28 -4.22 -5.42 40.16
C ALA A 28 -3.53 -5.83 41.47
N ALA A 29 -2.84 -6.97 41.48
CA ALA A 29 -2.03 -7.43 42.61
C ALA A 29 -0.91 -6.42 42.95
N GLY A 30 -0.29 -5.82 41.94
CA GLY A 30 0.71 -4.77 42.10
C GLY A 30 0.21 -3.52 42.85
N LEU A 31 -1.11 -3.30 42.98
CA LEU A 31 -1.67 -2.18 43.74
C LEU A 31 -1.80 -2.47 45.24
N VAL A 32 -1.57 -3.69 45.69
CA VAL A 32 -1.79 -4.12 47.08
C VAL A 32 -0.72 -3.61 48.04
N CYS A 33 0.56 -3.78 47.71
CA CYS A 33 1.68 -3.34 48.55
C CYS A 33 2.92 -3.00 47.71
N ARG A 34 3.90 -2.31 48.31
CA ARG A 34 5.12 -1.84 47.60
C ARG A 34 5.96 -2.98 47.02
N GLN A 35 6.08 -4.10 47.74
CA GLN A 35 6.83 -5.26 47.26
C GLN A 35 6.17 -5.84 46.00
N TRP A 36 4.85 -6.08 46.05
CA TRP A 36 4.09 -6.59 44.92
C TRP A 36 4.09 -5.60 43.76
N GLN A 37 4.05 -4.31 44.04
CA GLN A 37 4.18 -3.27 43.02
C GLN A 37 5.51 -3.38 42.27
N ALA A 38 6.62 -3.57 42.98
CA ALA A 38 7.93 -3.74 42.36
C ALA A 38 7.99 -5.00 41.48
N VAL A 39 7.58 -6.15 42.01
CA VAL A 39 7.58 -7.43 41.27
C VAL A 39 6.61 -7.39 40.08
N SER A 40 5.46 -6.74 40.21
CA SER A 40 4.48 -6.59 39.12
C SER A 40 4.98 -5.76 37.94
N ARG A 41 6.12 -5.08 38.07
CA ARG A 41 6.74 -4.25 37.02
C ARG A 41 8.09 -4.80 36.55
N ASP A 42 8.41 -6.04 36.90
CA ASP A 42 9.65 -6.69 36.49
C ASP A 42 9.70 -6.94 34.96
N GLU A 43 10.87 -6.70 34.35
CA GLU A 43 11.06 -6.83 32.90
C GLU A 43 10.94 -8.27 32.41
N PHE A 44 11.43 -9.26 33.16
CA PHE A 44 11.35 -10.66 32.76
C PHE A 44 9.92 -11.18 32.89
N LEU A 45 9.20 -10.74 33.91
CA LEU A 45 7.77 -11.04 34.07
C LEU A 45 7.00 -10.57 32.84
N TRP A 46 7.16 -9.29 32.46
CA TRP A 46 6.44 -8.74 31.32
C TRP A 46 6.89 -9.30 29.98
N ARG A 47 8.16 -9.69 29.84
CA ARG A 47 8.63 -10.43 28.67
C ARG A 47 7.89 -11.76 28.51
N GLU A 48 7.81 -12.55 29.57
CA GLU A 48 7.11 -13.85 29.52
C GLU A 48 5.59 -13.67 29.33
N GLN A 49 4.99 -12.66 29.99
CA GLN A 49 3.59 -12.30 29.78
C GLN A 49 3.32 -11.89 28.33
N PHE A 50 4.21 -11.10 27.72
CA PHE A 50 4.09 -10.63 26.35
C PHE A 50 4.07 -11.82 25.37
N TYR A 51 5.09 -12.67 25.40
CA TYR A 51 5.18 -13.81 24.50
C TYR A 51 4.02 -14.79 24.69
N ARG A 52 3.59 -15.02 25.93
CA ARG A 52 2.45 -15.91 26.21
C ARG A 52 1.12 -15.33 25.74
N TYR A 53 0.87 -14.05 26.01
CA TYR A 53 -0.41 -13.40 25.71
C TYR A 53 -0.61 -13.22 24.21
N TYR A 54 0.40 -12.69 23.51
CA TYR A 54 0.34 -12.43 22.07
C TYR A 54 0.76 -13.63 21.21
N GLN A 55 1.19 -14.73 21.83
CA GLN A 55 1.67 -15.94 21.16
C GLN A 55 2.80 -15.66 20.15
N VAL A 56 3.65 -14.67 20.49
CA VAL A 56 4.81 -14.29 19.68
C VAL A 56 5.96 -15.27 19.95
N ALA A 57 6.71 -15.63 18.91
CA ALA A 57 7.87 -16.49 19.06
C ALA A 57 8.98 -15.80 19.88
N ARG A 58 9.63 -16.57 20.77
CA ARG A 58 10.57 -16.03 21.77
C ARG A 58 11.88 -15.47 21.20
N ASP A 59 12.18 -15.81 19.95
CA ASP A 59 13.32 -15.31 19.19
C ASP A 59 13.07 -13.90 18.62
N VAL A 60 11.81 -13.47 18.50
CA VAL A 60 11.48 -12.12 18.06
C VAL A 60 11.82 -11.12 19.17
N PRO A 61 12.75 -10.17 18.94
CA PRO A 61 13.14 -9.21 19.96
C PRO A 61 12.00 -8.21 20.23
N ARG A 62 12.05 -7.56 21.40
CA ARG A 62 11.18 -6.41 21.69
C ARG A 62 11.33 -5.35 20.60
N HIS A 63 10.24 -4.67 20.28
CA HIS A 63 10.24 -3.53 19.37
C HIS A 63 11.37 -2.53 19.73
N PRO A 64 12.21 -2.10 18.77
CA PRO A 64 13.37 -1.25 19.04
C PRO A 64 13.02 0.07 19.74
N ALA A 65 11.87 0.66 19.40
CA ALA A 65 11.40 1.92 20.00
C ALA A 65 10.80 1.78 21.41
N ALA A 66 10.57 0.56 21.91
CA ALA A 66 10.02 0.35 23.25
C ALA A 66 11.09 0.51 24.33
N THR A 67 10.76 1.07 25.50
CA THR A 67 11.73 1.21 26.61
C THR A 67 11.68 0.05 27.60
N SER A 68 10.50 -0.58 27.79
CA SER A 68 10.24 -1.75 28.66
C SER A 68 9.30 -2.75 27.99
N TRP A 69 9.31 -4.01 28.44
CA TRP A 69 8.32 -5.00 28.00
C TRP A 69 6.88 -4.65 28.43
N LEU A 70 6.71 -3.99 29.59
CA LEU A 70 5.39 -3.52 30.04
C LEU A 70 4.85 -2.40 29.14
N GLU A 71 5.66 -1.42 28.78
CA GLU A 71 5.23 -0.37 27.84
C GLU A 71 4.88 -0.95 26.48
N GLU A 72 5.65 -1.93 26.02
CA GLU A 72 5.39 -2.58 24.74
C GLU A 72 4.11 -3.42 24.76
N PHE A 73 3.86 -4.14 25.85
CA PHE A 73 2.59 -4.81 26.09
C PHE A 73 1.43 -3.82 26.01
N ARG A 74 1.56 -2.66 26.67
CA ARG A 74 0.55 -1.60 26.66
C ARG A 74 0.37 -0.99 25.28
N ARG A 75 1.44 -0.78 24.50
CA ARG A 75 1.34 -0.26 23.13
C ARG A 75 0.40 -1.13 22.30
N LEU A 76 0.60 -2.45 22.31
CA LEU A 76 -0.25 -3.39 21.56
C LEU A 76 -1.65 -3.56 22.16
N TYR A 77 -1.80 -3.40 23.48
CA TYR A 77 -3.09 -3.60 24.13
C TYR A 77 -4.00 -2.37 24.01
N ASP A 78 -3.43 -1.17 24.14
CA ASP A 78 -4.17 0.07 24.35
C ASP A 78 -4.16 1.03 23.16
N ALA A 79 -3.22 0.89 22.20
CA ALA A 79 -3.06 1.82 21.07
C ALA A 79 -3.65 1.30 19.75
N VAL A 80 -4.20 0.09 19.72
CA VAL A 80 -4.80 -0.48 18.49
C VAL A 80 -6.17 0.15 18.25
N PRO A 81 -6.46 0.73 17.07
CA PRO A 81 -7.74 1.34 16.76
C PRO A 81 -8.82 0.27 16.53
N CYS A 82 -9.41 -0.22 17.61
CA CYS A 82 -10.40 -1.31 17.58
C CYS A 82 -11.74 -0.96 18.23
N VAL A 83 -11.89 0.25 18.79
CA VAL A 83 -13.15 0.70 19.37
C VAL A 83 -13.89 1.58 18.36
N GLU A 84 -15.05 1.12 17.91
CA GLU A 84 -15.92 1.92 17.04
C GLU A 84 -16.40 3.16 17.80
N VAL A 85 -16.07 4.35 17.29
CA VAL A 85 -16.47 5.63 17.89
C VAL A 85 -17.55 6.34 17.09
N GLN A 86 -17.66 6.06 15.80
CA GLN A 86 -18.64 6.68 14.91
C GLN A 86 -18.92 5.79 13.70
N THR A 87 -20.19 5.75 13.27
CA THR A 87 -20.60 5.17 11.99
C THR A 87 -21.22 6.28 11.13
N LEU A 88 -20.73 6.45 9.91
CA LEU A 88 -21.20 7.41 8.92
C LEU A 88 -22.08 6.69 7.90
N ARG A 89 -23.26 7.26 7.60
CA ARG A 89 -24.31 6.61 6.79
C ARG A 89 -24.82 7.51 5.65
N GLU A 90 -23.99 8.45 5.22
CA GLU A 90 -24.38 9.43 4.18
C GLU A 90 -24.32 8.86 2.76
N HIS A 91 -23.64 7.73 2.56
CA HIS A 91 -23.67 7.00 1.29
C HIS A 91 -24.91 6.12 1.21
N SER A 92 -25.46 6.01 -0.01
CA SER A 92 -26.68 5.23 -0.27
C SER A 92 -26.44 3.87 -0.92
N ASP A 93 -25.18 3.56 -1.22
CA ASP A 93 -24.71 2.32 -1.83
C ASP A 93 -23.28 2.01 -1.32
N GLN A 94 -22.72 0.89 -1.76
CA GLN A 94 -21.41 0.36 -1.38
C GLN A 94 -20.32 1.45 -1.41
N VAL A 95 -19.54 1.56 -0.32
CA VAL A 95 -18.39 2.47 -0.24
C VAL A 95 -17.13 1.70 -0.65
N LEU A 96 -16.51 2.13 -1.75
CA LEU A 96 -15.44 1.38 -2.40
C LEU A 96 -14.04 1.81 -1.97
N HIS A 97 -13.83 3.10 -1.68
CA HIS A 97 -12.51 3.62 -1.37
C HIS A 97 -12.55 4.80 -0.39
N LEU A 98 -11.51 4.89 0.43
CA LEU A 98 -11.22 6.00 1.32
C LEU A 98 -9.81 6.53 1.07
N SER A 99 -9.59 7.82 1.26
CA SER A 99 -8.24 8.41 1.27
C SER A 99 -8.18 9.58 2.25
N PHE A 100 -7.17 9.62 3.11
CA PHE A 100 -6.90 10.79 3.95
C PHE A 100 -6.13 11.88 3.20
N SER A 101 -6.34 13.13 3.59
CA SER A 101 -5.42 14.23 3.29
C SER A 101 -4.12 14.03 4.08
N HIS A 102 -2.98 14.48 3.56
CA HIS A 102 -1.67 14.33 4.21
C HIS A 102 -1.59 15.06 5.55
N SER A 103 -2.29 16.19 5.67
CA SER A 103 -2.54 16.94 6.90
C SER A 103 -3.39 16.18 7.92
N GLY A 104 -4.11 15.12 7.51
CA GLY A 104 -5.02 14.35 8.35
C GLY A 104 -6.29 15.08 8.78
N GLY A 105 -6.48 16.34 8.35
CA GLY A 105 -7.64 17.15 8.70
C GLY A 105 -8.90 16.82 7.90
N GLN A 106 -8.76 16.15 6.76
CA GLN A 106 -9.87 15.73 5.91
C GLN A 106 -9.66 14.33 5.37
N PHE A 107 -10.73 13.70 4.91
CA PHE A 107 -10.65 12.51 4.07
C PHE A 107 -11.74 12.53 3.01
N ALA A 108 -11.55 11.73 1.97
CA ALA A 108 -12.50 11.55 0.88
C ALA A 108 -13.01 10.10 0.85
N SER A 109 -14.23 9.93 0.35
CA SER A 109 -14.83 8.62 0.09
C SER A 109 -15.43 8.53 -1.31
N CYS A 110 -15.32 7.36 -1.91
CA CYS A 110 -15.92 7.01 -3.20
C CYS A 110 -16.89 5.82 -3.05
N SER A 111 -18.00 5.84 -3.79
CA SER A 111 -19.10 4.90 -3.65
C SER A 111 -19.79 4.57 -4.98
N LYS A 112 -20.44 3.41 -5.00
CA LYS A 112 -21.38 3.00 -6.06
C LYS A 112 -22.59 3.93 -6.20
N ASP A 113 -22.86 4.79 -5.22
CA ASP A 113 -23.91 5.81 -5.32
C ASP A 113 -23.56 7.00 -6.24
N CYS A 114 -22.45 6.89 -6.98
CA CYS A 114 -21.91 7.86 -7.91
C CYS A 114 -21.39 9.15 -7.27
N THR A 115 -21.26 9.21 -5.94
CA THR A 115 -20.79 10.41 -5.26
C THR A 115 -19.33 10.32 -4.83
N VAL A 116 -18.66 11.46 -4.82
CA VAL A 116 -17.42 11.67 -4.05
C VAL A 116 -17.76 12.56 -2.88
N LYS A 117 -17.50 12.10 -1.66
CA LYS A 117 -17.76 12.87 -0.43
C LYS A 117 -16.46 13.26 0.24
N ILE A 118 -16.42 14.49 0.77
CA ILE A 118 -15.28 15.04 1.51
C ILE A 118 -15.74 15.31 2.93
N TRP A 119 -14.92 14.90 3.89
CA TRP A 119 -15.27 14.83 5.30
C TRP A 119 -14.25 15.60 6.14
N SER A 120 -14.73 16.26 7.20
CA SER A 120 -13.87 16.83 8.22
C SER A 120 -13.45 15.75 9.20
N ASN A 121 -12.17 15.68 9.52
CA ASN A 121 -11.62 14.79 10.52
C ASN A 121 -11.34 15.53 11.84
N ASP A 122 -12.37 16.15 12.40
CA ASP A 122 -12.32 16.75 13.73
C ASP A 122 -12.63 15.72 14.83
N LEU A 123 -12.94 16.18 16.05
CA LEU A 123 -13.38 15.31 17.16
C LEU A 123 -14.56 14.42 16.76
N SER A 124 -15.53 14.99 16.06
CA SER A 124 -16.62 14.30 15.39
C SER A 124 -16.48 14.45 13.88
N ILE A 125 -16.44 13.32 13.18
CA ILE A 125 -16.35 13.32 11.72
C ILE A 125 -17.67 13.83 11.16
N SER A 126 -17.60 14.73 10.18
CA SER A 126 -18.80 15.30 9.55
C SER A 126 -18.58 15.52 8.06
N LEU A 127 -19.67 15.45 7.29
CA LEU A 127 -19.65 15.67 5.85
C LEU A 127 -19.45 17.16 5.56
N ILE A 128 -18.42 17.50 4.78
CA ILE A 128 -18.15 18.87 4.31
C ILE A 128 -18.82 19.08 2.95
N HIS A 129 -18.58 18.16 2.01
CA HIS A 129 -19.01 18.30 0.63
C HIS A 129 -19.40 16.95 0.01
N SER A 130 -20.32 16.97 -0.95
CA SER A 130 -20.77 15.80 -1.70
C SER A 130 -20.95 16.19 -3.16
N ALA A 131 -20.11 15.64 -4.04
CA ALA A 131 -20.18 15.84 -5.47
C ALA A 131 -20.85 14.64 -6.15
N ASP A 132 -21.90 14.87 -6.94
CA ASP A 132 -22.52 13.84 -7.78
C ASP A 132 -21.83 13.83 -9.16
N MET A 133 -21.30 12.67 -9.55
CA MET A 133 -20.58 12.50 -10.81
C MET A 133 -21.46 12.02 -11.97
N ARG A 134 -22.74 11.69 -11.72
CA ARG A 134 -23.70 11.29 -12.78
C ARG A 134 -23.81 12.30 -13.93
N PRO A 135 -23.81 13.63 -13.70
CA PRO A 135 -23.87 14.61 -14.81
C PRO A 135 -22.70 14.50 -15.80
N TYR A 136 -21.60 13.85 -15.41
CA TYR A 136 -20.41 13.62 -16.23
C TYR A 136 -20.39 12.21 -16.86
N ASN A 137 -21.53 11.52 -16.92
CA ASN A 137 -21.70 10.16 -17.43
C ASN A 137 -20.93 9.08 -16.63
N TRP A 138 -20.76 9.29 -15.33
CA TRP A 138 -20.17 8.27 -14.47
C TRP A 138 -21.23 7.28 -14.00
N SER A 139 -20.89 5.99 -14.03
CA SER A 139 -21.67 4.91 -13.43
C SER A 139 -21.45 4.84 -11.92
N TYR A 140 -20.21 4.96 -11.47
CA TYR A 140 -19.86 5.06 -10.05
C TYR A 140 -18.43 5.58 -9.85
N THR A 141 -18.13 6.04 -8.63
CA THR A 141 -16.80 6.48 -8.21
C THR A 141 -16.09 5.30 -7.54
N GLN A 142 -14.78 5.16 -7.76
CA GLN A 142 -14.03 3.95 -7.40
C GLN A 142 -12.81 4.22 -6.53
N PHE A 143 -12.10 5.33 -6.75
CA PHE A 143 -10.81 5.60 -6.11
C PHE A 143 -10.63 7.10 -5.89
N SER A 144 -9.89 7.47 -4.85
CA SER A 144 -9.57 8.85 -4.55
C SER A 144 -8.15 9.01 -4.00
N GLN A 145 -7.50 10.13 -4.28
CA GLN A 145 -6.20 10.46 -3.71
C GLN A 145 -6.02 11.97 -3.61
N PHE A 146 -5.66 12.47 -2.42
CA PHE A 146 -5.24 13.85 -2.23
C PHE A 146 -3.87 14.06 -2.88
N ASN A 147 -3.64 15.22 -3.49
CA ASN A 147 -2.29 15.61 -3.90
C ASN A 147 -1.44 15.96 -2.66
N GLN A 148 -0.13 16.12 -2.83
CA GLN A 148 0.82 16.21 -1.72
C GLN A 148 0.63 17.42 -0.80
N ASP A 149 0.06 18.51 -1.30
CA ASP A 149 -0.21 19.74 -0.55
C ASP A 149 -1.67 19.85 -0.06
N ASP A 150 -2.48 18.83 -0.30
CA ASP A 150 -3.91 18.76 0.03
C ASP A 150 -4.78 19.87 -0.59
N SER A 151 -4.35 20.47 -1.71
CA SER A 151 -5.15 21.47 -2.44
C SER A 151 -6.09 20.86 -3.48
N LEU A 152 -5.76 19.67 -3.98
CA LEU A 152 -6.49 18.97 -5.04
C LEU A 152 -6.82 17.53 -4.65
N LEU A 153 -7.98 17.08 -5.10
CA LEU A 153 -8.43 15.70 -5.00
C LEU A 153 -8.48 15.08 -6.40
N LEU A 154 -7.78 13.97 -6.58
CA LEU A 154 -8.00 13.06 -7.69
C LEU A 154 -9.12 12.11 -7.30
N ALA A 155 -10.15 11.99 -8.13
CA ALA A 155 -11.16 10.94 -8.04
C ALA A 155 -11.21 10.16 -9.35
N SER A 156 -11.32 8.84 -9.29
CA SER A 156 -11.50 7.99 -10.46
C SER A 156 -12.83 7.25 -10.40
N GLY A 157 -13.45 7.04 -11.55
CA GLY A 157 -14.71 6.33 -11.68
C GLY A 157 -14.89 5.68 -13.04
N VAL A 158 -16.00 4.96 -13.19
CA VAL A 158 -16.36 4.32 -14.46
C VAL A 158 -17.17 5.29 -15.30
N PHE A 159 -16.60 5.68 -16.44
CA PHE A 159 -17.27 6.48 -17.46
C PHE A 159 -18.03 5.58 -18.44
N LEU A 160 -19.29 5.94 -18.70
CA LEU A 160 -20.15 5.29 -19.69
C LEU A 160 -20.06 6.05 -21.00
N GLY A 161 -19.29 5.51 -21.93
CA GLY A 161 -19.16 6.05 -23.27
C GLY A 161 -20.29 5.64 -24.21
N PRO A 162 -20.31 6.20 -25.44
CA PRO A 162 -21.23 5.79 -26.49
C PRO A 162 -21.17 4.27 -26.73
N HIS A 163 -22.31 3.68 -27.12
CA HIS A 163 -22.43 2.24 -27.40
C HIS A 163 -22.12 1.31 -26.20
N ASN A 164 -22.38 1.75 -24.97
CA ASN A 164 -22.12 1.00 -23.73
C ASN A 164 -20.63 0.62 -23.53
N SER A 165 -19.71 1.37 -24.12
CA SER A 165 -18.27 1.20 -23.83
C SER A 165 -17.97 1.76 -22.43
N SER A 166 -17.55 0.91 -21.50
CA SER A 166 -17.03 1.35 -20.20
C SER A 166 -15.55 1.70 -20.30
N SER A 167 -15.17 2.91 -19.89
CA SER A 167 -13.78 3.30 -19.65
C SER A 167 -13.63 3.88 -18.25
N GLY A 168 -12.39 4.04 -17.78
CA GLY A 168 -12.12 4.85 -16.61
C GLY A 168 -12.11 6.32 -16.97
N GLU A 169 -12.37 7.14 -15.98
CA GLU A 169 -12.06 8.56 -16.04
C GLU A 169 -11.53 9.03 -14.69
N ILE A 170 -10.64 10.00 -14.74
CA ILE A 170 -10.09 10.71 -13.61
C ILE A 170 -10.69 12.11 -13.63
N ALA A 171 -11.24 12.55 -12.50
CA ALA A 171 -11.64 13.90 -12.23
C ALA A 171 -10.66 14.53 -11.23
N VAL A 172 -10.24 15.77 -11.49
CA VAL A 172 -9.48 16.58 -10.53
C VAL A 172 -10.42 17.63 -9.94
N ILE A 173 -10.57 17.64 -8.62
CA ILE A 173 -11.46 18.52 -7.88
C ILE A 173 -10.61 19.46 -7.01
N SER A 174 -10.86 20.76 -7.09
CA SER A 174 -10.28 21.75 -6.18
C SER A 174 -10.88 21.61 -4.78
N LEU A 175 -10.08 21.51 -3.74
CA LEU A 175 -10.59 21.40 -2.36
C LEU A 175 -10.97 22.77 -1.75
N ASP A 176 -10.48 23.87 -2.33
CA ASP A 176 -10.86 25.23 -1.92
C ASP A 176 -12.26 25.61 -2.40
N THR A 177 -12.60 25.23 -3.64
CA THR A 177 -13.85 25.64 -4.30
C THR A 177 -14.83 24.50 -4.53
N PHE A 178 -14.39 23.25 -4.37
CA PHE A 178 -15.09 22.03 -4.78
C PHE A 178 -15.45 21.99 -6.27
N ALA A 179 -14.80 22.81 -7.08
CA ALA A 179 -14.99 22.83 -8.53
C ALA A 179 -14.20 21.69 -9.19
N LEU A 180 -14.84 21.05 -10.17
CA LEU A 180 -14.17 20.14 -11.09
C LEU A 180 -13.25 20.95 -12.03
N LEU A 181 -11.96 20.68 -11.98
CA LEU A 181 -10.94 21.37 -12.76
C LEU A 181 -10.63 20.68 -14.08
N SER A 182 -10.42 19.36 -14.04
CA SER A 182 -9.93 18.57 -15.18
C SER A 182 -10.56 17.18 -15.20
N ARG A 183 -10.72 16.62 -16.40
CA ARG A 183 -11.13 15.24 -16.64
C ARG A 183 -10.20 14.56 -17.63
N VAL A 184 -9.70 13.37 -17.27
CA VAL A 184 -8.74 12.59 -18.07
C VAL A 184 -9.22 11.15 -18.19
N ARG A 185 -9.34 10.63 -19.42
CA ARG A 185 -9.76 9.24 -19.63
C ARG A 185 -8.66 8.23 -19.33
N ASN A 186 -9.05 7.14 -18.68
CA ASN A 186 -8.25 5.94 -18.45
C ASN A 186 -8.90 4.75 -19.16
N LYS A 187 -8.10 3.83 -19.70
CA LYS A 187 -8.63 2.59 -20.26
C LYS A 187 -7.65 1.45 -20.04
N PRO A 188 -8.02 0.36 -19.35
CA PRO A 188 -9.30 0.07 -18.68
C PRO A 188 -9.57 0.95 -17.44
N TYR A 189 -10.75 0.79 -16.82
CA TYR A 189 -11.21 1.65 -15.73
C TYR A 189 -10.46 1.44 -14.39
N ASP A 190 -9.82 0.30 -14.23
CA ASP A 190 -9.06 -0.15 -13.05
C ASP A 190 -7.58 0.27 -13.07
N VAL A 191 -7.20 1.18 -13.96
CA VAL A 191 -5.91 1.89 -13.88
C VAL A 191 -5.91 2.87 -12.70
N PHE A 192 -7.09 3.43 -12.37
CA PHE A 192 -7.36 4.47 -11.35
C PHE A 192 -6.61 5.80 -11.54
N GLY A 193 -5.32 5.76 -11.86
CA GLY A 193 -4.42 6.91 -11.90
C GLY A 193 -3.86 7.25 -10.52
N CYS A 194 -2.79 8.06 -10.51
CA CYS A 194 -2.15 8.51 -9.28
C CYS A 194 -1.43 9.85 -9.48
N TRP A 195 -1.19 10.56 -8.40
CA TRP A 195 -0.36 11.77 -8.40
C TRP A 195 1.11 11.43 -8.58
N LEU A 196 1.81 12.16 -9.46
CA LEU A 196 3.27 12.14 -9.56
C LEU A 196 3.89 13.32 -8.81
N THR A 197 3.29 14.49 -9.01
CA THR A 197 3.61 15.75 -8.32
C THR A 197 2.31 16.45 -7.91
N ASP A 198 2.41 17.58 -7.23
CA ASP A 198 1.29 18.35 -6.70
C ASP A 198 0.33 18.84 -7.81
N THR A 199 0.82 18.93 -9.04
CA THR A 199 0.11 19.46 -10.21
C THR A 199 0.09 18.52 -11.40
N SER A 200 0.67 17.32 -11.28
CA SER A 200 0.73 16.35 -12.38
C SER A 200 0.31 14.95 -11.94
N LEU A 201 -0.48 14.31 -12.79
CA LEU A 201 -1.06 13.00 -12.54
C LEU A 201 -0.77 12.04 -13.68
N ILE A 202 -0.67 10.76 -13.34
CA ILE A 202 -0.44 9.66 -14.28
C ILE A 202 -1.80 9.04 -14.64
N SER A 203 -2.07 8.97 -15.94
CA SER A 203 -3.19 8.21 -16.51
C SER A 203 -2.65 7.06 -17.36
N GLY A 204 -3.48 6.08 -17.67
CA GLY A 204 -3.06 4.90 -18.43
C GLY A 204 -4.09 4.48 -19.47
N ASN A 205 -3.60 4.15 -20.66
CA ASN A 205 -4.40 3.67 -21.78
C ASN A 205 -3.84 2.39 -22.36
N LEU A 206 -4.73 1.42 -22.57
CA LEU A 206 -4.46 0.15 -23.19
C LEU A 206 -4.76 0.21 -24.69
N HIS A 207 -3.78 -0.14 -25.50
CA HIS A 207 -3.93 -0.29 -26.94
C HIS A 207 -3.71 -1.75 -27.31
N ARG A 208 -4.71 -2.38 -27.93
CA ARG A 208 -4.61 -3.74 -28.44
C ARG A 208 -3.78 -3.72 -29.74
N ILE A 209 -2.75 -4.55 -29.81
CA ILE A 209 -1.83 -4.63 -30.97
C ILE A 209 -2.10 -5.90 -31.78
N GLY A 210 -2.40 -7.01 -31.11
CA GLY A 210 -2.80 -8.28 -31.74
C GLY A 210 -3.94 -8.94 -30.95
N ASP A 211 -4.15 -10.23 -31.15
CA ASP A 211 -5.29 -10.94 -30.52
C ASP A 211 -5.11 -11.11 -29.01
N ILE A 212 -3.90 -11.49 -28.59
CA ILE A 212 -3.51 -11.64 -27.18
C ILE A 212 -2.41 -10.69 -26.73
N THR A 213 -1.95 -9.80 -27.62
CA THR A 213 -0.90 -8.82 -27.31
C THR A 213 -1.47 -7.40 -27.24
N SER A 214 -1.10 -6.68 -26.20
CA SER A 214 -1.51 -5.29 -26.00
C SER A 214 -0.33 -4.46 -25.50
N CYS A 215 -0.50 -3.14 -25.46
CA CYS A 215 0.44 -2.27 -24.80
C CYS A 215 -0.29 -1.28 -23.90
N SER A 216 0.30 -1.05 -22.72
CA SER A 216 -0.15 -0.03 -21.79
C SER A 216 0.74 1.20 -21.95
N VAL A 217 0.12 2.32 -22.31
CA VAL A 217 0.77 3.62 -22.40
C VAL A 217 0.40 4.43 -21.17
N LEU A 218 1.40 4.85 -20.41
CA LEU A 218 1.25 5.72 -19.27
C LEU A 218 1.56 7.16 -19.68
N TRP A 219 0.66 8.06 -19.32
CA TRP A 219 0.66 9.45 -19.75
C TRP A 219 0.79 10.36 -18.54
N LEU A 220 1.58 11.42 -18.67
CA LEU A 220 1.69 12.49 -17.70
C LEU A 220 0.76 13.64 -18.10
N ASN A 221 -0.16 14.00 -17.22
CA ASN A 221 -1.19 15.02 -17.44
C ASN A 221 -1.05 16.15 -16.42
N ASN A 222 -1.51 17.35 -16.78
CA ASN A 222 -1.58 18.50 -15.90
C ASN A 222 -2.95 18.55 -15.20
N ALA A 223 -2.95 18.85 -13.90
CA ALA A 223 -4.15 18.93 -13.07
C ALA A 223 -5.12 20.04 -13.49
N PHE A 224 -4.63 21.13 -14.09
CA PHE A 224 -5.42 22.33 -14.42
C PHE A 224 -5.92 22.38 -15.88
N GLN A 225 -5.99 21.24 -16.55
CA GLN A 225 -6.50 21.16 -17.92
C GLN A 225 -8.02 21.42 -17.94
N ASP A 226 -8.49 22.32 -18.82
CA ASP A 226 -9.93 22.65 -18.93
C ASP A 226 -10.79 21.40 -19.14
N VAL A 227 -11.93 21.33 -18.47
CA VAL A 227 -12.87 20.20 -18.48
C VAL A 227 -13.37 19.85 -19.90
N GLU A 228 -13.48 20.85 -20.79
CA GLU A 228 -13.89 20.67 -22.19
C GLU A 228 -12.74 20.21 -23.11
N SER A 229 -11.51 20.22 -22.63
CA SER A 229 -10.31 19.81 -23.37
C SER A 229 -10.14 18.29 -23.44
N GLU A 230 -11.24 17.51 -23.37
CA GLU A 230 -11.28 16.04 -23.32
C GLU A 230 -10.45 15.36 -24.44
N ASN A 231 -10.14 16.09 -25.51
CA ASN A 231 -9.47 15.59 -26.71
C ASN A 231 -8.16 16.31 -27.11
N VAL A 232 -7.72 17.34 -26.38
CA VAL A 232 -6.48 18.07 -26.71
C VAL A 232 -5.60 18.13 -25.49
N ASN A 233 -4.49 17.41 -25.58
CA ASN A 233 -3.70 16.98 -24.47
C ASN A 233 -2.30 17.61 -24.64
N VAL A 234 -1.87 18.49 -23.74
CA VAL A 234 -0.42 18.71 -23.52
C VAL A 234 0.07 17.52 -22.71
N VAL A 235 0.08 16.37 -23.37
CA VAL A 235 0.38 15.08 -22.77
C VAL A 235 1.79 14.68 -23.16
N LYS A 236 2.57 14.36 -22.14
CA LYS A 236 3.87 13.73 -22.32
C LYS A 236 3.68 12.23 -22.08
N ARG A 237 3.98 11.42 -23.10
CA ARG A 237 4.09 9.96 -22.92
C ARG A 237 5.21 9.70 -21.92
N LEU A 238 4.86 9.09 -20.78
CA LEU A 238 5.82 8.74 -19.76
C LEU A 238 6.50 7.43 -20.14
N PHE A 239 5.71 6.35 -20.29
CA PHE A 239 6.19 5.03 -20.68
C PHE A 239 5.23 4.30 -21.61
N LYS A 240 5.76 3.43 -22.48
CA LYS A 240 5.00 2.49 -23.31
C LYS A 240 5.48 1.08 -23.00
N ILE A 241 4.66 0.31 -22.28
CA ILE A 241 5.00 -1.03 -21.80
C ILE A 241 4.23 -2.06 -22.60
N GLN A 242 4.91 -3.13 -23.02
CA GLN A 242 4.28 -4.24 -23.71
C GLN A 242 3.61 -5.16 -22.69
N ASN A 243 2.36 -5.56 -22.98
CA ASN A 243 1.67 -6.59 -22.22
C ASN A 243 1.54 -7.86 -23.06
N LEU A 244 1.81 -8.99 -22.42
CA LEU A 244 1.70 -10.31 -23.02
C LEU A 244 0.41 -10.97 -22.52
N ASN A 245 -0.13 -11.93 -23.28
CA ASN A 245 -1.16 -12.84 -22.80
C ASN A 245 -2.43 -12.14 -22.26
N ALA A 246 -2.90 -11.12 -22.99
CA ALA A 246 -4.05 -10.27 -22.67
C ALA A 246 -3.97 -9.53 -21.32
N SER A 247 -2.80 -9.49 -20.71
CA SER A 247 -2.53 -8.73 -19.49
C SER A 247 -2.64 -7.22 -19.72
N THR A 248 -2.81 -6.49 -18.63
CA THR A 248 -2.96 -5.05 -18.60
C THR A 248 -2.29 -4.49 -17.36
N ILE A 249 -1.69 -3.31 -17.47
CA ILE A 249 -1.27 -2.55 -16.29
C ILE A 249 -2.50 -2.09 -15.51
N ARG A 250 -2.53 -2.39 -14.21
CA ARG A 250 -3.58 -1.95 -13.27
C ARG A 250 -2.93 -1.35 -12.01
N THR A 251 -3.73 -0.70 -11.16
CA THR A 251 -3.31 -0.15 -9.85
C THR A 251 -1.93 0.52 -9.87
N VAL A 252 -1.86 1.73 -10.43
CA VAL A 252 -0.62 2.48 -10.56
C VAL A 252 -0.36 3.32 -9.31
N MET A 253 0.84 3.28 -8.75
CA MET A 253 1.25 4.07 -7.59
C MET A 253 2.68 4.58 -7.75
N VAL A 254 3.00 5.64 -7.00
CA VAL A 254 4.32 6.27 -7.01
C VAL A 254 4.92 6.21 -5.61
N ALA A 255 6.09 5.59 -5.50
CA ALA A 255 6.88 5.55 -4.27
C ALA A 255 8.02 6.58 -4.36
N ASP A 256 8.17 7.41 -3.33
CA ASP A 256 9.28 8.35 -3.20
C ASP A 256 10.43 7.72 -2.39
N CYS A 257 11.53 7.38 -3.06
CA CYS A 257 12.66 6.70 -2.41
C CYS A 257 13.47 7.61 -1.49
N SER A 258 13.29 8.93 -1.55
CA SER A 258 13.97 9.84 -0.63
C SER A 258 13.58 9.61 0.84
N ARG A 259 12.45 8.93 1.07
CA ARG A 259 11.89 8.64 2.40
C ARG A 259 12.40 7.34 3.04
N PHE A 260 13.15 6.50 2.32
CA PHE A 260 13.52 5.15 2.78
C PHE A 260 14.32 5.10 4.09
N ASP A 261 15.07 6.16 4.38
CA ASP A 261 15.95 6.24 5.55
C ASP A 261 15.44 7.28 6.58
N SER A 262 14.14 7.62 6.55
CA SER A 262 13.53 8.47 7.59
C SER A 262 13.63 7.78 8.97
N PRO A 263 14.39 8.35 9.92
CA PRO A 263 14.78 7.66 11.16
C PRO A 263 13.61 7.34 12.10
N ASP A 264 12.45 7.97 11.91
CA ASP A 264 11.29 7.83 12.80
C ASP A 264 10.46 6.54 12.59
N LEU A 265 10.80 5.74 11.57
CA LEU A 265 9.97 4.62 11.08
C LEU A 265 10.71 3.27 10.92
N LEU A 266 11.98 3.19 11.32
CA LEU A 266 12.81 1.99 11.09
C LEU A 266 12.46 0.82 12.03
N LEU A 267 11.99 -0.28 11.43
CA LEU A 267 11.81 -1.61 12.03
C LEU A 267 13.05 -2.51 11.90
N ASP A 268 14.24 -1.93 11.71
CA ASP A 268 15.44 -2.73 11.45
C ASP A 268 15.93 -3.42 12.74
N ALA A 269 15.51 -4.68 12.91
CA ALA A 269 16.18 -5.64 13.77
C ALA A 269 17.50 -6.08 13.09
N GLY A 270 18.60 -5.55 13.62
CA GLY A 270 20.01 -5.73 13.27
C GLY A 270 20.42 -6.89 12.33
N THR A 271 21.24 -6.53 11.34
CA THR A 271 22.46 -7.30 11.05
C THR A 271 23.47 -7.05 12.18
N PRO A 272 24.06 -8.08 12.81
CA PRO A 272 25.16 -7.87 13.74
C PRO A 272 26.32 -7.20 12.99
N GLY A 273 26.86 -6.14 13.59
CA GLY A 273 28.01 -5.44 13.04
C GLY A 273 29.18 -6.38 12.79
N THR A 274 29.77 -6.28 11.61
CA THR A 274 31.18 -6.61 11.43
C THR A 274 31.94 -5.31 11.39
N ASP A 275 32.76 -5.17 12.43
CA ASP A 275 33.75 -4.13 12.64
C ASP A 275 34.54 -3.76 11.38
N SER A 276 34.91 -2.49 11.35
CA SER A 276 35.97 -1.96 10.52
C SER A 276 37.27 -2.75 10.71
N SER A 277 37.68 -3.50 9.70
CA SER A 277 39.09 -3.85 9.50
C SER A 277 39.56 -3.26 8.18
N ARG A 278 40.29 -2.15 8.28
CA ARG A 278 41.16 -1.64 7.22
C ARG A 278 42.16 -2.73 6.86
N ILE A 279 42.13 -3.23 5.63
CA ILE A 279 43.27 -3.91 5.04
C ILE A 279 43.55 -3.23 3.70
N PHE A 280 44.74 -2.65 3.64
CA PHE A 280 45.35 -2.07 2.47
C PHE A 280 45.92 -3.17 1.57
N ASP A 281 45.83 -2.90 0.26
CA ASP A 281 46.83 -3.19 -0.78
C ASP A 281 46.89 -4.60 -1.40
N LEU A 282 46.63 -4.71 -2.72
CA LEU A 282 47.68 -4.64 -3.75
C LEU A 282 47.08 -4.82 -5.14
N GLY A 283 47.60 -4.04 -6.09
CA GLY A 283 47.18 -4.02 -7.49
C GLY A 283 47.34 -5.37 -8.21
N GLY A 284 46.47 -5.56 -9.18
CA GLY A 284 46.56 -6.58 -10.21
C GLY A 284 45.85 -6.04 -11.44
N ASP A 285 46.64 -5.53 -12.38
CA ASP A 285 46.20 -5.20 -13.73
C ASP A 285 45.70 -6.49 -14.40
N ALA A 286 44.42 -6.50 -14.78
CA ALA A 286 43.89 -7.44 -15.76
C ALA A 286 43.12 -6.60 -16.78
N GLU A 287 43.65 -6.58 -18.01
CA GLU A 287 43.03 -5.99 -19.18
C GLU A 287 41.77 -6.80 -19.51
N ASP A 288 40.58 -6.22 -19.27
CA ASP A 288 39.33 -6.77 -19.76
C ASP A 288 39.07 -6.24 -21.17
N GLU A 289 39.20 -7.14 -22.15
CA GLU A 289 38.78 -6.92 -23.54
C GLU A 289 37.27 -6.67 -23.61
N GLU A 290 36.89 -5.48 -24.11
CA GLU A 290 35.53 -5.18 -24.55
C GLU A 290 35.12 -6.14 -25.68
N SER A 291 34.24 -7.10 -25.37
CA SER A 291 33.53 -7.88 -26.38
C SER A 291 32.13 -7.31 -26.60
N ASP A 292 31.98 -6.63 -27.74
CA ASP A 292 30.73 -6.14 -28.31
C ASP A 292 29.69 -7.27 -28.48
N PRO A 293 28.48 -7.22 -27.90
CA PRO A 293 27.50 -8.28 -28.04
C PRO A 293 26.57 -8.03 -29.25
N GLY A 294 27.07 -8.25 -30.46
CA GLY A 294 26.31 -8.65 -31.64
C GLY A 294 27.07 -9.77 -32.36
N PRO A 295 26.47 -10.89 -32.82
CA PRO A 295 25.19 -11.06 -33.54
C PRO A 295 24.45 -12.35 -33.10
N ALA A 296 24.37 -12.61 -31.79
CA ALA A 296 23.70 -13.80 -31.27
C ALA A 296 22.16 -13.66 -31.20
N ARG A 297 21.65 -12.42 -31.07
CA ARG A 297 20.25 -12.12 -30.73
C ARG A 297 19.27 -12.23 -31.90
N THR A 298 19.71 -11.89 -33.12
CA THR A 298 18.93 -12.07 -34.37
C THR A 298 18.91 -13.50 -34.89
N LYS A 299 19.73 -14.40 -34.35
CA LYS A 299 19.78 -15.82 -34.76
C LYS A 299 18.58 -16.63 -34.24
N GLY A 300 17.99 -16.25 -33.10
CA GLY A 300 16.84 -16.96 -32.52
C GLY A 300 15.56 -16.84 -33.34
N LEU A 301 15.19 -15.61 -33.70
CA LEU A 301 14.02 -15.32 -34.53
C LEU A 301 14.19 -15.86 -35.96
N ARG A 302 15.38 -15.70 -36.56
CA ARG A 302 15.68 -16.32 -37.86
C ARG A 302 15.59 -17.84 -37.81
N ARG A 303 16.16 -18.51 -36.81
CA ARG A 303 16.03 -19.97 -36.66
C ARG A 303 14.59 -20.44 -36.49
N LEU A 304 13.75 -19.69 -35.79
CA LEU A 304 12.32 -20.01 -35.63
C LEU A 304 11.58 -19.87 -36.97
N LEU A 305 11.81 -18.77 -37.70
CA LEU A 305 11.21 -18.51 -39.01
C LEU A 305 11.71 -19.49 -40.08
N ASP A 306 13.01 -19.77 -40.10
CA ASP A 306 13.63 -20.74 -41.01
C ASP A 306 13.10 -22.15 -40.71
N GLY A 307 12.93 -22.54 -39.44
CA GLY A 307 12.33 -23.82 -39.06
C GLY A 307 10.85 -23.97 -39.45
N LEU A 308 10.09 -22.88 -39.47
CA LEU A 308 8.70 -22.83 -39.93
C LEU A 308 8.61 -22.88 -41.47
N LEU A 309 9.50 -22.18 -42.17
CA LEU A 309 9.60 -22.16 -43.63
C LEU A 309 10.13 -23.49 -44.20
N GLU A 310 11.01 -24.19 -43.46
CA GLU A 310 11.60 -25.48 -43.85
C GLU A 310 10.71 -26.70 -43.50
N GLY A 311 9.53 -26.49 -42.88
CA GLY A 311 8.57 -27.57 -42.59
C GLY A 311 9.06 -28.62 -41.59
N ARG A 312 10.04 -28.29 -40.73
CA ARG A 312 10.72 -29.24 -39.82
C ARG A 312 10.22 -29.24 -38.37
N ALA A 313 8.96 -28.89 -38.10
CA ALA A 313 8.36 -29.08 -36.78
C ALA A 313 6.94 -29.66 -36.85
N GLN A 314 6.73 -30.86 -36.29
CA GLN A 314 5.42 -31.39 -35.88
C GLN A 314 5.22 -31.12 -34.37
N PRO A 315 3.98 -31.06 -33.83
CA PRO A 315 2.69 -30.81 -34.46
C PRO A 315 2.39 -29.30 -34.51
N LEU A 316 1.33 -28.90 -35.23
CA LEU A 316 0.81 -27.52 -35.26
C LEU A 316 0.64 -26.99 -33.83
N LEU A 317 1.59 -26.20 -33.34
CA LEU A 317 1.38 -25.36 -32.16
C LEU A 317 0.15 -24.48 -32.46
N PRO A 318 -0.78 -24.31 -31.51
CA PRO A 318 -1.88 -23.37 -31.68
C PRO A 318 -1.32 -22.02 -32.11
N GLU A 319 -2.01 -21.35 -33.04
CA GLU A 319 -1.59 -20.05 -33.59
C GLU A 319 -1.26 -19.06 -32.46
N SER A 320 -2.05 -19.08 -31.38
CA SER A 320 -1.81 -18.31 -30.15
C SER A 320 -0.46 -18.59 -29.48
N THR A 321 -0.02 -19.85 -29.40
CA THR A 321 1.27 -20.22 -28.80
C THR A 321 2.44 -19.79 -29.69
N LEU A 322 2.24 -19.85 -31.01
CA LEU A 322 3.22 -19.37 -31.98
C LEU A 322 3.34 -17.84 -31.90
N GLU A 323 2.21 -17.14 -31.82
CA GLU A 323 2.13 -15.69 -31.64
C GLU A 323 2.76 -15.24 -30.32
N THR A 324 2.48 -15.90 -29.20
CA THR A 324 3.13 -15.61 -27.91
C THR A 324 4.64 -15.78 -28.02
N LYS A 325 5.11 -16.85 -28.65
CA LYS A 325 6.55 -17.13 -28.79
C LYS A 325 7.26 -16.16 -29.74
N VAL A 326 6.57 -15.73 -30.80
CA VAL A 326 7.04 -14.66 -31.69
C VAL A 326 7.04 -13.31 -30.95
N ALA A 327 6.02 -13.01 -30.15
CA ALA A 327 5.94 -11.81 -29.33
C ALA A 327 7.03 -11.77 -28.24
N GLU A 328 7.35 -12.89 -27.59
CA GLU A 328 8.47 -13.05 -26.66
C GLU A 328 9.82 -12.77 -27.35
N LEU A 329 10.03 -13.35 -28.53
CA LEU A 329 11.25 -13.14 -29.31
C LEU A 329 11.35 -11.72 -29.88
N LEU A 330 10.23 -11.06 -30.17
CA LEU A 330 10.18 -9.64 -30.55
C LEU A 330 10.41 -8.73 -29.34
N ALA A 331 9.90 -9.07 -28.16
CA ALA A 331 10.13 -8.33 -26.92
C ALA A 331 11.63 -8.32 -26.55
N GLN A 332 12.31 -9.45 -26.69
CA GLN A 332 13.76 -9.57 -26.47
C GLN A 332 14.60 -8.72 -27.46
N GLY A 333 14.02 -8.33 -28.60
CA GLY A 333 14.69 -7.53 -29.64
C GLY A 333 14.49 -6.02 -29.53
N HIS A 334 13.49 -5.53 -28.78
CA HIS A 334 13.04 -4.12 -28.84
C HIS A 334 13.02 -3.38 -27.49
N THR A 335 13.50 -4.00 -26.41
CA THR A 335 13.62 -3.36 -25.09
C THR A 335 15.01 -2.76 -24.91
N LYS A 336 15.10 -1.47 -24.59
CA LYS A 336 16.36 -0.86 -24.12
C LYS A 336 16.90 -1.63 -22.90
N PRO A 337 18.21 -1.86 -22.76
CA PRO A 337 18.75 -2.38 -21.51
C PRO A 337 18.41 -1.42 -20.35
N PRO A 338 18.14 -1.93 -19.13
CA PRO A 338 17.92 -1.07 -17.97
C PRO A 338 19.13 -0.15 -17.78
N GLU A 339 18.89 1.16 -17.63
CA GLU A 339 19.97 2.12 -17.42
C GLU A 339 20.59 1.84 -16.04
N GLN A 340 21.78 1.25 -16.01
CA GLN A 340 22.51 0.93 -14.78
C GLN A 340 23.06 2.22 -14.14
N GLY A 341 22.18 2.97 -13.47
CA GLY A 341 22.56 4.06 -12.58
C GLY A 341 22.41 3.60 -11.13
N ARG A 342 23.49 3.65 -10.34
CA ARG A 342 23.40 3.58 -8.87
C ARG A 342 22.29 4.54 -8.40
N ALA A 343 21.42 4.07 -7.50
CA ALA A 343 20.34 4.85 -6.91
C ALA A 343 20.86 6.21 -6.39
N ALA A 344 20.73 7.24 -7.23
CA ALA A 344 21.00 8.60 -6.85
C ALA A 344 19.84 9.09 -5.95
N ALA A 345 20.16 9.87 -4.93
CA ALA A 345 19.17 10.47 -4.04
C ALA A 345 18.13 11.28 -4.85
N GLY A 346 16.84 10.99 -4.66
CA GLY A 346 15.71 11.71 -5.28
C GLY A 346 14.89 10.94 -6.34
N ASN A 347 15.02 9.62 -6.43
CA ASN A 347 14.27 8.83 -7.42
C ASN A 347 12.85 8.49 -6.94
N LYS A 348 11.85 8.71 -7.80
CA LYS A 348 10.51 8.14 -7.62
C LYS A 348 10.42 6.83 -8.40
N LEU A 349 9.83 5.81 -7.78
CA LEU A 349 9.50 4.55 -8.45
C LEU A 349 8.04 4.58 -8.85
N LEU A 350 7.79 4.24 -10.10
CA LEU A 350 6.49 3.84 -10.59
C LEU A 350 6.31 2.34 -10.31
N ILE A 351 5.25 2.01 -9.58
CA ILE A 351 4.89 0.65 -9.24
C ILE A 351 3.48 0.39 -9.78
N PHE A 352 3.28 -0.75 -10.41
CA PHE A 352 1.98 -1.13 -10.93
C PHE A 352 1.83 -2.65 -10.99
N THR A 353 0.59 -3.13 -11.01
CA THR A 353 0.35 -4.55 -11.24
C THR A 353 0.35 -4.85 -12.73
N THR A 354 0.87 -6.02 -13.07
CA THR A 354 0.98 -6.54 -14.43
C THR A 354 0.93 -8.07 -14.39
N GLY A 355 1.14 -8.70 -15.53
CA GLY A 355 1.17 -10.16 -15.66
C GLY A 355 1.76 -10.57 -16.99
N SER A 356 2.45 -11.70 -17.00
CA SER A 356 2.99 -12.31 -18.22
C SER A 356 2.38 -13.67 -18.54
N LEU A 357 1.77 -14.36 -17.56
CA LEU A 357 1.22 -15.71 -17.72
C LEU A 357 -0.30 -15.72 -18.01
N THR A 358 -1.05 -14.85 -17.35
CA THR A 358 -2.52 -14.76 -17.41
C THR A 358 -2.96 -13.31 -17.60
N TYR A 359 -4.23 -13.10 -17.98
CA TYR A 359 -4.82 -11.75 -18.01
C TYR A 359 -4.95 -11.12 -16.61
N SER A 360 -5.11 -11.93 -15.56
CA SER A 360 -5.18 -11.45 -14.17
C SER A 360 -3.79 -11.03 -13.66
N PRO A 361 -3.70 -9.91 -12.92
CA PRO A 361 -2.42 -9.42 -12.40
C PRO A 361 -1.83 -10.37 -11.35
N HIS A 362 -0.60 -10.83 -11.60
CA HIS A 362 0.17 -11.73 -10.72
C HIS A 362 1.65 -11.30 -10.58
N GLN A 363 2.01 -10.20 -11.23
CA GLN A 363 3.34 -9.60 -11.17
C GLN A 363 3.24 -8.13 -10.79
N ILE A 364 4.32 -7.61 -10.21
CA ILE A 364 4.48 -6.21 -9.88
C ILE A 364 5.60 -5.67 -10.77
N GLY A 365 5.24 -4.74 -11.65
CA GLY A 365 6.20 -4.01 -12.48
C GLY A 365 6.73 -2.79 -11.73
N ILE A 366 8.05 -2.62 -11.74
CA ILE A 366 8.72 -1.48 -11.11
C ILE A 366 9.56 -0.78 -12.18
N LYS A 367 9.39 0.54 -12.26
CA LYS A 367 10.14 1.40 -13.16
C LYS A 367 10.52 2.72 -12.50
N GLN A 368 11.77 3.13 -12.65
CA GLN A 368 12.26 4.39 -12.13
C GLN A 368 11.80 5.56 -13.00
N ILE A 369 11.28 6.60 -12.35
CA ILE A 369 10.96 7.89 -12.98
C ILE A 369 12.14 8.83 -12.74
N LEU A 370 12.79 9.26 -13.82
CA LEU A 370 13.91 10.19 -13.74
C LEU A 370 13.40 11.63 -13.57
N PRO A 371 14.12 12.52 -12.86
CA PRO A 371 13.65 13.89 -12.60
C PRO A 371 13.24 14.68 -13.85
N HIS A 372 13.95 14.53 -14.97
CA HIS A 372 13.61 15.18 -16.24
C HIS A 372 12.34 14.63 -16.92
N GLN A 373 11.87 13.45 -16.51
CA GLN A 373 10.63 12.84 -16.99
C GLN A 373 9.41 13.38 -16.23
N MET A 374 9.58 13.89 -15.01
CA MET A 374 8.50 14.35 -14.12
C MET A 374 7.88 15.70 -14.52
N THR A 375 8.49 16.43 -15.45
CA THR A 375 7.95 17.71 -15.94
C THR A 375 7.19 17.53 -17.25
N THR A 376 6.07 18.24 -17.37
CA THR A 376 5.34 18.41 -18.64
C THR A 376 6.04 19.37 -19.59
N ALA A 377 6.99 20.18 -19.09
CA ALA A 377 7.80 21.09 -19.90
C ALA A 377 8.97 20.35 -20.60
N GLY A 378 9.23 20.72 -21.85
CA GLY A 378 10.25 20.11 -22.69
C GLY A 378 9.66 19.58 -24.00
N PRO A 379 10.49 19.15 -24.96
CA PRO A 379 9.96 18.54 -26.18
C PRO A 379 9.10 17.35 -25.76
N VAL A 380 7.85 17.33 -26.25
CA VAL A 380 7.06 16.10 -26.31
C VAL A 380 8.02 15.08 -26.91
N LEU A 381 8.38 14.03 -26.15
CA LEU A 381 9.28 12.98 -26.62
C LEU A 381 8.57 12.27 -27.79
N GLY A 382 8.66 12.88 -28.97
CA GLY A 382 7.71 12.67 -30.06
C GLY A 382 8.15 13.19 -31.43
N GLU A 383 9.06 14.18 -31.53
CA GLU A 383 9.58 14.58 -32.86
C GLU A 383 10.97 14.02 -33.20
N GLY A 384 11.78 13.63 -32.20
CA GLY A 384 13.11 13.04 -32.41
C GLY A 384 13.19 11.51 -32.30
N ARG A 385 12.12 10.83 -31.88
CA ARG A 385 12.07 9.36 -31.75
C ARG A 385 11.17 8.79 -32.83
N GLY A 386 11.72 8.64 -34.03
CA GLY A 386 11.06 7.88 -35.09
C GLY A 386 10.77 6.44 -34.64
N SER A 387 9.61 5.95 -35.08
CA SER A 387 9.06 4.60 -34.99
C SER A 387 8.20 4.25 -33.77
N ASP A 388 6.98 3.82 -34.09
CA ASP A 388 6.02 3.08 -33.28
C ASP A 388 6.55 1.76 -32.66
N ALA A 389 7.86 1.49 -32.76
CA ALA A 389 8.47 0.16 -32.67
C ALA A 389 9.18 -0.17 -31.35
N PHE A 390 9.30 0.74 -30.38
CA PHE A 390 10.07 0.48 -29.15
C PHE A 390 9.20 0.53 -27.88
N PHE A 391 9.34 -0.50 -27.04
CA PHE A 391 8.73 -0.61 -25.72
C PHE A 391 9.77 -0.29 -24.64
N ASP A 392 9.35 0.39 -23.57
CA ASP A 392 10.19 0.65 -22.42
C ASP A 392 10.35 -0.64 -21.58
N ALA A 393 11.60 -0.99 -21.25
CA ALA A 393 11.90 -2.12 -20.36
C ALA A 393 11.50 -1.79 -18.92
N LEU A 394 11.17 -2.81 -18.13
CA LEU A 394 10.99 -2.68 -16.69
C LEU A 394 12.34 -2.81 -15.98
N ASP A 395 12.52 -2.07 -14.89
CA ASP A 395 13.77 -2.12 -14.13
C ASP A 395 13.76 -3.36 -13.22
N HIS A 396 12.60 -3.66 -12.63
CA HIS A 396 12.36 -4.90 -11.88
C HIS A 396 10.95 -5.43 -12.11
N VAL A 397 10.81 -6.75 -11.99
CA VAL A 397 9.52 -7.45 -11.97
C VAL A 397 9.54 -8.43 -10.80
N ILE A 398 8.53 -8.36 -9.94
CA ILE A 398 8.33 -9.28 -8.83
C ILE A 398 7.18 -10.20 -9.19
N ASP A 399 7.40 -11.52 -9.17
CA ASP A 399 6.34 -12.51 -9.35
C ASP A 399 5.77 -12.90 -7.98
N VAL A 400 4.46 -12.76 -7.85
CA VAL A 400 3.72 -13.00 -6.59
C VAL A 400 3.10 -14.41 -6.56
N HIS A 401 3.10 -15.14 -7.68
CA HIS A 401 2.53 -16.48 -7.80
C HIS A 401 1.07 -16.58 -7.28
N GLY A 402 0.26 -15.57 -7.59
CA GLY A 402 -1.11 -15.45 -7.13
C GLY A 402 -1.78 -14.21 -7.71
N HIS A 403 -3.08 -14.08 -7.51
CA HIS A 403 -3.82 -12.92 -7.96
C HIS A 403 -3.62 -11.76 -6.99
N ILE A 404 -3.07 -10.64 -7.48
CA ILE A 404 -2.90 -9.41 -6.70
C ILE A 404 -4.21 -8.64 -6.65
N ILE A 405 -4.69 -8.35 -5.45
CA ILE A 405 -6.01 -7.74 -5.22
C ILE A 405 -5.93 -6.39 -4.50
N GLY A 406 -4.74 -6.02 -4.01
CA GLY A 406 -4.52 -4.77 -3.31
C GLY A 406 -3.03 -4.53 -3.07
N MET A 407 -2.63 -3.27 -3.09
CA MET A 407 -1.27 -2.85 -2.76
C MET A 407 -1.32 -1.58 -1.92
N GLY A 408 -0.37 -1.42 -1.00
CA GLY A 408 -0.20 -0.22 -0.19
C GLY A 408 1.26 -0.01 0.19
N LEU A 409 1.67 1.24 0.34
CA LEU A 409 3.03 1.60 0.73
C LEU A 409 3.08 1.91 2.22
N SER A 410 4.19 1.57 2.87
CA SER A 410 4.48 2.11 4.20
C SER A 410 4.66 3.64 4.15
N PRO A 411 4.50 4.37 5.27
CA PRO A 411 4.58 5.85 5.26
C PRO A 411 5.93 6.42 4.78
N ASP A 412 7.01 5.65 4.95
CA ASP A 412 8.37 5.94 4.46
C ASP A 412 8.60 5.46 3.01
N ASN A 413 7.58 4.90 2.36
CA ASN A 413 7.61 4.24 1.05
C ASN A 413 8.62 3.10 0.92
N ARG A 414 9.27 2.64 2.00
CA ARG A 414 10.32 1.61 1.94
C ARG A 414 9.73 0.23 1.67
N TYR A 415 8.59 -0.08 2.26
CA TYR A 415 7.96 -1.38 2.17
C TYR A 415 6.68 -1.31 1.35
N LEU A 416 6.56 -2.23 0.40
CA LEU A 416 5.35 -2.47 -0.38
C LEU A 416 4.60 -3.66 0.24
N TYR A 417 3.37 -3.43 0.64
CA TYR A 417 2.45 -4.43 1.15
C TYR A 417 1.49 -4.83 0.04
N VAL A 418 1.28 -6.14 -0.13
CA VAL A 418 0.54 -6.69 -1.28
C VAL A 418 -0.42 -7.75 -0.79
N ASN A 419 -1.72 -7.52 -0.98
CA ASN A 419 -2.72 -8.55 -0.81
C ASN A 419 -2.72 -9.46 -2.05
N SER A 420 -2.49 -10.74 -1.82
CA SER A 420 -2.45 -11.77 -2.85
C SER A 420 -3.30 -12.97 -2.48
N ARG A 421 -3.94 -13.58 -3.48
CA ARG A 421 -4.58 -14.90 -3.36
C ARG A 421 -3.77 -15.90 -4.17
N ALA A 422 -3.03 -16.74 -3.46
CA ALA A 422 -2.07 -17.66 -4.04
C ALA A 422 -2.72 -18.68 -4.99
N TRP A 423 -1.97 -19.07 -6.01
CA TRP A 423 -2.30 -20.25 -6.81
C TRP A 423 -1.94 -21.54 -6.07
N PRO A 424 -2.62 -22.67 -6.35
CA PRO A 424 -2.25 -23.96 -5.81
C PRO A 424 -0.81 -24.33 -6.17
N SER A 425 -0.08 -24.91 -5.22
CA SER A 425 1.31 -25.34 -5.45
C SER A 425 1.41 -26.29 -6.65
N GLY A 426 2.28 -25.95 -7.60
CA GLY A 426 2.49 -26.75 -8.81
C GLY A 426 1.50 -26.47 -9.94
N SER A 427 0.65 -25.44 -9.83
CA SER A 427 -0.22 -25.01 -10.93
C SER A 427 0.61 -24.58 -12.15
N VAL A 428 0.26 -25.12 -13.32
CA VAL A 428 0.82 -24.70 -14.61
C VAL A 428 -0.27 -23.97 -15.38
N VAL A 429 0.01 -22.73 -15.78
CA VAL A 429 -0.91 -21.96 -16.63
C VAL A 429 -0.81 -22.51 -18.05
N ALA A 430 -1.83 -23.26 -18.48
CA ALA A 430 -1.90 -23.83 -19.82
C ALA A 430 -2.58 -22.89 -20.83
N ASP A 431 -3.58 -22.13 -20.38
CA ASP A 431 -4.32 -21.14 -21.16
C ASP A 431 -4.33 -19.80 -20.41
N PRO A 432 -3.74 -18.73 -20.98
CA PRO A 432 -3.75 -17.41 -20.36
C PRO A 432 -5.14 -16.82 -20.07
N MET A 433 -6.15 -17.25 -20.82
CA MET A 433 -7.54 -16.82 -20.66
C MET A 433 -8.29 -17.59 -19.57
N GLN A 434 -7.70 -18.66 -19.03
CA GLN A 434 -8.25 -19.47 -17.95
C GLN A 434 -7.25 -19.53 -16.80
N PRO A 435 -7.20 -18.48 -15.94
CA PRO A 435 -6.28 -18.44 -14.83
C PRO A 435 -6.54 -19.60 -13.86
N PRO A 436 -5.50 -20.07 -13.14
CA PRO A 436 -5.67 -21.09 -12.11
C PRO A 436 -6.69 -20.67 -11.06
N PRO A 437 -7.33 -21.63 -10.38
CA PRO A 437 -8.14 -21.32 -9.20
C PRO A 437 -7.27 -20.59 -8.16
N ILE A 438 -7.90 -19.71 -7.39
CA ILE A 438 -7.23 -18.89 -6.38
C ILE A 438 -7.70 -19.29 -4.98
N ALA A 439 -6.79 -19.22 -4.00
CA ALA A 439 -7.11 -19.52 -2.61
C ALA A 439 -8.18 -18.56 -2.06
N GLU A 440 -9.01 -18.98 -1.09
CA GLU A 440 -9.91 -18.06 -0.38
C GLU A 440 -9.16 -17.18 0.64
N GLU A 441 -8.05 -17.68 1.16
CA GLU A 441 -7.18 -16.95 2.07
C GLU A 441 -6.40 -15.86 1.33
N ILE A 442 -6.32 -14.68 1.94
CA ILE A 442 -5.50 -13.58 1.43
C ILE A 442 -4.18 -13.56 2.21
N ASP A 443 -3.09 -13.67 1.47
CA ASP A 443 -1.74 -13.46 1.93
C ASP A 443 -1.37 -11.98 1.78
N LEU A 444 -1.09 -11.30 2.88
CA LEU A 444 -0.51 -9.96 2.85
C LEU A 444 1.02 -10.10 2.87
N LEU A 445 1.62 -10.01 1.68
CA LEU A 445 3.05 -10.12 1.42
C LEU A 445 3.74 -8.77 1.61
N VAL A 446 5.02 -8.79 2.01
CA VAL A 446 5.80 -7.58 2.26
C VAL A 446 7.08 -7.61 1.43
N PHE A 447 7.29 -6.59 0.61
CA PHE A 447 8.51 -6.42 -0.19
C PHE A 447 9.28 -5.18 0.26
N ASP A 448 10.59 -5.31 0.42
CA ASP A 448 11.47 -4.17 0.65
C ASP A 448 11.89 -3.58 -0.70
N LEU A 449 11.44 -2.35 -0.98
CA LEU A 449 11.71 -1.65 -2.23
C LEU A 449 13.16 -1.13 -2.31
N LYS A 450 13.91 -1.13 -1.21
CA LYS A 450 15.34 -0.81 -1.22
C LYS A 450 16.17 -1.99 -1.75
N THR A 451 15.81 -3.21 -1.36
CA THR A 451 16.52 -4.44 -1.75
C THR A 451 15.84 -5.20 -2.89
N MET A 452 14.62 -4.82 -3.27
CA MET A 452 13.76 -5.48 -4.26
C MET A 452 13.50 -6.96 -3.93
N ARG A 453 13.37 -7.28 -2.63
CA ARG A 453 13.18 -8.66 -2.14
C ARG A 453 11.99 -8.76 -1.23
N GLU A 454 11.37 -9.94 -1.24
CA GLU A 454 10.37 -10.31 -0.25
C GLU A 454 11.01 -10.38 1.13
N VAL A 455 10.41 -9.67 2.08
CA VAL A 455 10.64 -9.88 3.49
C VAL A 455 9.85 -11.13 3.85
N LYS A 456 10.50 -12.22 4.28
CA LYS A 456 9.86 -13.52 4.59
C LYS A 456 8.82 -13.43 5.73
N ARG A 457 7.70 -12.77 5.47
CA ARG A 457 6.62 -12.39 6.39
C ARG A 457 5.35 -12.32 5.55
N ALA A 458 4.43 -13.24 5.80
CA ALA A 458 3.08 -13.20 5.26
C ALA A 458 2.11 -13.04 6.42
N LEU A 459 1.29 -11.99 6.39
CA LEU A 459 0.24 -11.77 7.38
C LEU A 459 -1.04 -12.42 6.89
N ARG A 460 -1.60 -13.30 7.71
CA ARG A 460 -2.76 -14.13 7.39
C ARG A 460 -3.84 -13.93 8.44
N ALA A 461 -5.09 -13.88 7.99
CA ALA A 461 -6.32 -13.99 8.79
C ALA A 461 -7.57 -13.76 7.92
N HIS A 462 -7.44 -12.90 6.92
CA HIS A 462 -8.53 -12.38 6.13
C HIS A 462 -8.78 -13.20 4.86
N ARG A 463 -10.01 -13.13 4.34
CA ARG A 463 -10.48 -13.99 3.25
C ARG A 463 -11.27 -13.21 2.20
N ALA A 464 -11.23 -13.71 0.98
CA ALA A 464 -12.05 -13.29 -0.15
C ALA A 464 -12.65 -14.52 -0.86
N TYR A 465 -13.83 -14.32 -1.43
CA TYR A 465 -14.65 -15.35 -2.07
C TYR A 465 -14.96 -15.03 -3.53
N THR A 466 -14.78 -13.78 -3.97
CA THR A 466 -14.93 -13.38 -5.39
C THR A 466 -14.11 -14.30 -6.30
N PRO A 467 -14.67 -14.83 -7.40
CA PRO A 467 -13.93 -15.72 -8.29
C PRO A 467 -12.81 -14.97 -9.07
N ASN A 468 -11.95 -15.73 -9.75
CA ASN A 468 -10.78 -15.18 -10.47
C ASN A 468 -11.11 -14.48 -11.80
N ASP A 469 -12.35 -14.61 -12.28
CA ASP A 469 -12.90 -13.99 -13.48
C ASP A 469 -13.55 -12.63 -13.24
N GLU A 470 -13.77 -12.26 -11.98
CA GLU A 470 -14.26 -10.94 -11.59
C GLU A 470 -13.14 -10.03 -11.07
N CYS A 471 -13.25 -8.73 -11.38
CA CYS A 471 -12.33 -7.72 -10.86
C CYS A 471 -12.81 -7.25 -9.48
N PHE A 472 -11.99 -7.49 -8.46
CA PHE A 472 -12.24 -7.02 -7.10
C PHE A 472 -10.96 -6.45 -6.49
N PHE A 473 -11.13 -5.47 -5.61
CA PHE A 473 -10.03 -4.76 -4.97
C PHE A 473 -10.27 -4.67 -3.48
N ILE A 474 -9.22 -4.92 -2.70
CA ILE A 474 -9.20 -4.67 -1.25
C ILE A 474 -8.06 -3.70 -0.98
N PHE A 475 -8.43 -2.44 -0.72
CA PHE A 475 -7.49 -1.38 -0.43
C PHE A 475 -7.01 -1.49 1.03
N LEU A 476 -5.72 -1.71 1.18
CA LEU A 476 -5.01 -1.82 2.44
C LEU A 476 -4.27 -0.51 2.74
N ASP A 477 -3.99 -0.27 4.01
CA ASP A 477 -3.20 0.89 4.41
C ASP A 477 -2.24 0.56 5.56
N VAL A 478 -1.14 1.32 5.64
CA VAL A 478 0.00 1.03 6.50
C VAL A 478 0.33 2.28 7.31
N SER A 479 0.27 2.18 8.63
CA SER A 479 0.74 3.20 9.55
C SER A 479 2.16 2.90 10.01
N ARG A 480 2.70 3.68 10.95
CA ARG A 480 4.03 3.45 11.54
C ARG A 480 4.20 2.06 12.17
N ASP A 481 3.29 1.64 13.05
CA ASP A 481 3.41 0.34 13.73
C ASP A 481 2.40 -0.72 13.26
N PHE A 482 1.37 -0.31 12.53
CA PHE A 482 0.27 -1.19 12.13
C PHE A 482 0.12 -1.26 10.61
N VAL A 483 -0.44 -2.37 10.15
CA VAL A 483 -0.99 -2.50 8.80
C VAL A 483 -2.43 -3.00 8.93
N ALA A 484 -3.32 -2.53 8.07
CA ALA A 484 -4.71 -2.94 8.05
C ALA A 484 -5.14 -3.32 6.64
N SER A 485 -6.09 -4.24 6.55
CA SER A 485 -6.68 -4.72 5.30
C SER A 485 -8.16 -5.04 5.52
N GLY A 486 -8.98 -4.83 4.49
CA GLY A 486 -10.36 -5.28 4.44
C GLY A 486 -10.49 -6.77 4.09
N ALA A 487 -11.71 -7.28 4.05
CA ALA A 487 -11.99 -8.68 3.73
C ALA A 487 -13.46 -8.86 3.30
N GLU A 488 -13.73 -9.90 2.50
CA GLU A 488 -15.10 -10.29 2.16
C GLU A 488 -15.77 -11.13 3.26
N ASP A 489 -15.02 -11.49 4.30
CA ASP A 489 -15.58 -12.12 5.50
C ASP A 489 -16.29 -11.13 6.45
N ARG A 490 -16.55 -9.90 5.97
CA ARG A 490 -17.24 -8.79 6.64
C ARG A 490 -16.46 -8.13 7.76
N HIS A 491 -15.14 -8.23 7.72
CA HIS A 491 -14.28 -7.62 8.71
C HIS A 491 -13.07 -6.90 8.12
N GLY A 492 -12.67 -5.82 8.77
CA GLY A 492 -11.33 -5.28 8.65
C GLY A 492 -10.41 -5.97 9.65
N TYR A 493 -9.12 -6.02 9.35
CA TYR A 493 -8.12 -6.64 10.20
C TYR A 493 -6.95 -5.68 10.42
N ILE A 494 -6.35 -5.75 11.61
CA ILE A 494 -5.17 -4.96 11.96
C ILE A 494 -4.07 -5.90 12.45
N TRP A 495 -2.87 -5.73 11.93
CA TRP A 495 -1.68 -6.46 12.35
C TRP A 495 -0.59 -5.51 12.87
N ASP A 496 0.24 -6.02 13.78
CA ASP A 496 1.51 -5.35 14.14
C ASP A 496 2.58 -5.63 13.08
N ARG A 497 3.29 -4.58 12.65
CA ARG A 497 4.33 -4.66 11.61
C ARG A 497 5.63 -5.31 12.10
N HIS A 498 5.91 -5.30 13.40
CA HIS A 498 7.15 -5.82 13.98
C HIS A 498 7.03 -7.30 14.32
N TYR A 499 6.00 -7.68 15.08
CA TYR A 499 5.76 -9.05 15.54
C TYR A 499 4.98 -9.91 14.55
N ASN A 500 4.36 -9.30 13.53
CA ASN A 500 3.58 -10.01 12.50
C ASN A 500 2.39 -10.80 13.06
N ILE A 501 1.68 -10.20 14.02
CA ILE A 501 0.51 -10.82 14.65
C ILE A 501 -0.75 -10.03 14.35
N CYS A 502 -1.87 -10.73 14.21
CA CYS A 502 -3.19 -10.11 14.09
C CYS A 502 -3.65 -9.62 15.47
N LEU A 503 -3.92 -8.32 15.59
CA LEU A 503 -4.31 -7.67 16.85
C LEU A 503 -5.81 -7.46 16.97
N ALA A 504 -6.50 -7.15 15.88
CA ALA A 504 -7.91 -6.80 15.91
C ALA A 504 -8.67 -7.24 14.66
N LYS A 505 -9.98 -7.46 14.85
CA LYS A 505 -10.97 -7.77 13.82
C LYS A 505 -12.14 -6.81 13.96
N LEU A 506 -12.39 -6.00 12.92
CA LEU A 506 -13.30 -4.85 12.91
C LEU A 506 -14.56 -5.20 12.14
N ARG A 507 -15.72 -5.24 12.81
CA ARG A 507 -16.94 -5.81 12.24
C ARG A 507 -17.75 -4.81 11.40
N HIS A 508 -18.10 -5.24 10.19
CA HIS A 508 -19.11 -4.65 9.31
C HIS A 508 -20.29 -5.61 9.08
N GLN A 509 -21.34 -5.14 8.40
CA GLN A 509 -22.46 -6.00 8.00
C GLN A 509 -22.24 -6.67 6.64
N ASP A 510 -21.28 -6.17 5.86
CA ASP A 510 -20.90 -6.69 4.56
C ASP A 510 -19.38 -6.54 4.31
N VAL A 511 -18.91 -6.87 3.11
CA VAL A 511 -17.51 -6.78 2.67
C VAL A 511 -16.87 -5.46 3.07
N VAL A 512 -15.63 -5.49 3.58
CA VAL A 512 -14.83 -4.29 3.86
C VAL A 512 -13.88 -4.08 2.68
N ASN A 513 -14.10 -3.01 1.91
CA ASN A 513 -13.39 -2.73 0.66
C ASN A 513 -12.10 -1.94 0.86
N SER A 514 -12.10 -1.01 1.82
CA SER A 514 -11.00 -0.08 2.02
C SER A 514 -10.83 0.25 3.49
N VAL A 515 -9.57 0.36 3.91
CA VAL A 515 -9.19 0.80 5.25
C VAL A 515 -8.12 1.88 5.12
N VAL A 516 -8.16 2.91 5.97
CA VAL A 516 -7.17 3.99 5.97
C VAL A 516 -6.86 4.48 7.38
N PHE A 517 -5.59 4.61 7.72
CA PHE A 517 -5.12 5.24 8.95
C PHE A 517 -5.05 6.75 8.78
N SER A 518 -5.30 7.50 9.85
CA SER A 518 -4.98 8.92 9.83
C SER A 518 -3.45 9.08 9.80
N PRO A 519 -2.90 9.87 8.86
CA PRO A 519 -1.45 10.07 8.74
C PRO A 519 -0.85 10.83 9.93
N GLN A 520 -1.67 11.61 10.65
CA GLN A 520 -1.26 12.33 11.87
C GLN A 520 -1.54 11.53 13.15
N GLU A 521 -2.54 10.64 13.12
CA GLU A 521 -3.03 9.91 14.29
C GLU A 521 -3.18 8.42 13.97
N GLN A 522 -2.12 7.64 14.12
CA GLN A 522 -2.17 6.18 13.92
C GLN A 522 -3.25 5.46 14.76
N GLU A 523 -3.62 6.02 15.91
CA GLU A 523 -4.68 5.48 16.78
C GLU A 523 -6.10 5.78 16.25
N LEU A 524 -6.24 6.32 15.04
CA LEU A 524 -7.48 6.49 14.29
C LEU A 524 -7.41 5.75 12.93
N LEU A 525 -8.35 4.84 12.71
CA LEU A 525 -8.54 4.10 11.46
C LEU A 525 -9.97 4.30 10.96
N LEU A 526 -10.15 4.45 9.64
CA LEU A 526 -11.44 4.40 8.98
C LEU A 526 -11.57 3.14 8.14
N THR A 527 -12.78 2.60 8.04
CA THR A 527 -13.10 1.46 7.18
C THR A 527 -14.34 1.75 6.35
N ALA A 528 -14.33 1.36 5.08
CA ALA A 528 -15.44 1.48 4.13
C ALA A 528 -15.92 0.11 3.68
N SER A 529 -17.23 -0.04 3.50
CA SER A 529 -17.87 -1.33 3.28
C SER A 529 -19.00 -1.29 2.26
N ASP A 530 -19.30 -2.46 1.72
CA ASP A 530 -20.50 -2.75 0.93
C ASP A 530 -21.80 -2.52 1.70
N ASP A 531 -21.75 -2.45 3.04
CA ASP A 531 -22.90 -2.12 3.88
C ASP A 531 -23.33 -0.63 3.82
N ALA A 532 -22.79 0.12 2.84
CA ALA A 532 -22.99 1.54 2.61
C ALA A 532 -22.53 2.44 3.77
N THR A 533 -21.70 1.92 4.68
CA THR A 533 -21.19 2.69 5.83
C THR A 533 -19.69 2.90 5.79
N ILE A 534 -19.28 3.98 6.45
CA ILE A 534 -17.90 4.22 6.86
C ILE A 534 -17.87 4.16 8.38
N LYS A 535 -16.94 3.41 8.97
CA LYS A 535 -16.76 3.34 10.41
C LYS A 535 -15.43 3.96 10.83
N ALA A 536 -15.46 4.71 11.93
CA ALA A 536 -14.29 5.26 12.56
C ALA A 536 -13.95 4.49 13.83
N TRP A 537 -12.68 4.08 13.92
CA TRP A 537 -12.15 3.25 14.99
C TRP A 537 -11.05 4.02 15.70
N ARG A 538 -11.15 4.12 17.03
CA ARG A 538 -10.10 4.69 17.88
C ARG A 538 -9.57 3.67 18.86
N SER A 539 -8.38 3.92 19.38
CA SER A 539 -7.79 3.03 20.38
C SER A 539 -8.52 3.11 21.74
N PRO A 540 -8.51 2.03 22.54
CA PRO A 540 -9.01 2.07 23.91
C PRO A 540 -8.40 3.18 24.77
N ARG A 541 -7.12 3.50 24.57
CA ARG A 541 -6.46 4.63 25.22
C ARG A 541 -7.10 5.96 24.84
N THR A 542 -7.21 6.23 23.55
CA THR A 542 -7.73 7.50 23.06
C THR A 542 -9.19 7.70 23.46
N VAL A 543 -10.00 6.64 23.41
CA VAL A 543 -11.40 6.67 23.89
C VAL A 543 -11.47 7.05 25.38
N ARG A 544 -10.64 6.46 26.24
CA ARG A 544 -10.59 6.81 27.67
C ARG A 544 -10.19 8.27 27.89
N VAL A 545 -9.24 8.79 27.10
CA VAL A 545 -8.79 10.19 27.18
C VAL A 545 -9.91 11.14 26.76
N LEU A 546 -10.60 10.85 25.65
CA LEU A 546 -11.70 11.67 25.13
C LEU A 546 -12.93 11.67 26.06
N GLN A 547 -13.17 10.57 26.77
CA GLN A 547 -14.28 10.44 27.74
C GLN A 547 -13.93 10.95 29.14
N ALA A 548 -12.66 11.26 29.43
CA ALA A 548 -12.25 11.71 30.76
C ALA A 548 -12.91 13.05 31.12
N PRO A 549 -13.44 13.22 32.35
CA PRO A 549 -13.99 14.49 32.78
C PRO A 549 -12.90 15.58 32.71
N ARG A 550 -13.18 16.70 32.05
CA ARG A 550 -12.25 17.85 32.07
C ARG A 550 -11.97 18.23 33.53
N PRO A 551 -10.71 18.34 33.95
CA PRO A 551 -10.40 18.73 35.32
C PRO A 551 -11.04 20.09 35.60
N ARG A 552 -11.81 20.18 36.70
CA ARG A 552 -12.36 21.45 37.16
C ARG A 552 -11.21 22.45 37.33
N PRO A 553 -11.31 23.67 36.80
CA PRO A 553 -10.27 24.67 37.02
C PRO A 553 -10.07 24.81 38.53
N ARG A 554 -8.85 24.56 39.01
CA ARG A 554 -8.53 24.76 40.43
C ARG A 554 -8.85 26.22 40.76
N PRO A 555 -9.63 26.53 41.81
CA PRO A 555 -9.80 27.91 42.23
C PRO A 555 -8.41 28.46 42.51
N ARG A 556 -8.04 29.54 41.83
CA ARG A 556 -6.80 30.26 42.11
C ARG A 556 -6.84 30.65 43.59
N PRO A 557 -5.82 30.34 44.41
CA PRO A 557 -5.80 30.80 45.79
C PRO A 557 -5.82 32.34 45.79
N PHE A 558 -6.78 32.91 46.53
CA PHE A 558 -7.03 34.36 46.65
C PHE A 558 -5.86 35.19 47.23
N PHE A 559 -4.69 34.58 47.47
CA PHE A 559 -3.58 35.19 48.21
C PHE A 559 -2.36 35.59 47.38
N SER A 560 -2.47 35.72 46.05
CA SER A 560 -1.34 36.25 45.24
C SER A 560 -1.40 37.76 44.98
N TRP A 561 -2.37 38.50 45.53
CA TRP A 561 -2.50 39.95 45.28
C TRP A 561 -1.82 40.84 46.34
N PHE A 562 -1.58 40.35 47.56
CA PHE A 562 -0.98 41.16 48.63
C PHE A 562 0.57 41.19 48.65
N ALA A 563 1.24 40.43 47.79
CA ALA A 563 2.71 40.39 47.75
C ALA A 563 3.35 41.42 46.79
N SER A 564 2.56 42.21 46.05
CA SER A 564 3.07 43.16 45.04
C SER A 564 2.99 44.64 45.44
N GLN A 565 2.64 44.98 46.69
CA GLN A 565 2.49 46.38 47.14
C GLN A 565 3.43 46.80 48.27
N LYS A 566 4.58 46.14 48.42
CA LYS A 566 5.71 46.70 49.18
C LYS A 566 7.02 46.48 48.42
N ARG A 567 7.31 47.37 47.49
CA ARG A 567 8.67 47.80 47.17
C ARG A 567 8.65 49.18 46.54
#